data_AF-A0A943J986-F1
#
_entry.id   AF-A0A943J986-F1
#
_cell.length_a   1.000
_cell.length_b   1.000
_cell.length_c   1.000
_cell.angle_alpha   90.00
_cell.angle_beta   90.00
_cell.angle_gamma   90.00
#
_symmetry.space_group_name_H-M   'P 1'
#
loop_
_entity.id
_entity.type
_entity.pdbx_description
1 polymer ?
#
loop_
_entity_poly.entity_id
_entity_poly.type
_entity_poly.pdbx_seq_one_letter_code
_entity_poly.pdbx_strand_id
1 'polypeptide(L)'
;MRNIFRFLLVVPCITLLLYSCESEIENEIQSSAEKLNLSRLESDSLQLESYELSKMTDELKALKKRMDELKKTKTRSVASSNYSQYFSENMWAIKELPFTLSTGGGYLSCTGWGQRVTYWGYDPGSYGKFYVQIPSSITGIPYLIYSNYSKTRLAVGHYTSNPESKILLAMNSNSTTGAMDSWDIIPATNNPGTYVLQNELYIGQGSSGSWWDVFNYVVDIQANNVGFSQYTQRAQQEFTITPDAVFTLKSLEFINPYSATVTQRDNVSIKRAITNSSSQFIRENLVFEKTVQEDSYFKEEKGIAFKVPASDTLFARPTVTLGEIDLVPNASIPTDTKYQPNVRRVMENTLRHIEPVKVSPRTKLTVTYYFKEYDVSVDYVATIEYKEKDKDARIAKLPGRWSGRIHVDEISDVDFEETNLDTQQSVKRKVNIRNASQSSPIIF
;
A
#
# COMPACT_ATOMS: atom_id res chain seq x y z
N MET A 1 -18.38 60.38 35.52
CA MET A 1 -18.51 61.80 35.11
C MET A 1 -17.13 62.30 34.72
N ARG A 2 -16.78 62.14 33.45
CA ARG A 2 -16.79 63.16 32.37
C ARG A 2 -15.47 63.94 32.37
N ASN A 3 -14.62 63.61 31.39
CA ASN A 3 -13.37 64.26 31.06
C ASN A 3 -13.25 64.30 29.53
N ILE A 4 -13.07 65.50 28.93
CA ILE A 4 -11.81 65.98 28.29
C ILE A 4 -11.78 65.56 26.80
N PHE A 5 -11.35 66.31 25.77
CA PHE A 5 -11.09 67.73 25.43
C PHE A 5 -10.50 67.69 23.98
N ARG A 6 -10.72 68.75 23.17
CA ARG A 6 -9.90 69.25 22.01
C ARG A 6 -10.04 68.65 20.58
N PHE A 7 -10.62 69.48 19.70
CA PHE A 7 -10.08 70.08 18.44
C PHE A 7 -8.89 69.47 17.67
N LEU A 8 -9.03 69.34 16.33
CA LEU A 8 -8.08 69.76 15.25
C LEU A 8 -8.77 69.55 13.86
N LEU A 9 -8.99 70.59 13.02
CA LEU A 9 -8.21 71.08 11.84
C LEU A 9 -8.12 70.06 10.66
N VAL A 10 -8.19 70.35 9.34
CA VAL A 10 -8.35 71.56 8.49
C VAL A 10 -8.44 71.10 7.01
N VAL A 11 -9.00 71.93 6.12
CA VAL A 11 -9.07 71.80 4.64
C VAL A 11 -7.90 72.57 3.97
N PRO A 12 -7.38 72.20 2.77
CA PRO A 12 -7.48 73.12 1.60
C PRO A 12 -7.61 72.44 0.21
N CYS A 13 -8.48 72.93 -0.71
CA CYS A 13 -8.27 73.83 -1.90
C CYS A 13 -7.52 73.16 -3.10
N ILE A 14 -8.00 73.03 -4.35
CA ILE A 14 -8.61 73.90 -5.40
C ILE A 14 -7.62 74.25 -6.57
N THR A 15 -7.98 73.78 -7.78
CA THR A 15 -7.81 74.28 -9.19
C THR A 15 -6.48 74.35 -9.98
N LEU A 16 -6.54 73.71 -11.18
CA LEU A 16 -6.24 74.14 -12.57
C LEU A 16 -5.13 75.17 -12.86
N LEU A 17 -4.25 74.84 -13.84
CA LEU A 17 -3.65 75.75 -14.83
C LEU A 17 -3.21 74.97 -16.10
N LEU A 18 -3.53 75.50 -17.28
CA LEU A 18 -2.99 75.13 -18.61
C LEU A 18 -2.27 76.36 -19.19
N TYR A 19 -1.03 76.21 -19.71
CA TYR A 19 -0.56 76.55 -21.07
C TYR A 19 0.98 76.65 -21.19
N SER A 20 1.51 76.07 -22.28
CA SER A 20 2.68 76.44 -23.13
C SER A 20 4.11 76.51 -22.56
N CYS A 21 5.00 75.66 -23.11
CA CYS A 21 6.11 76.08 -23.99
C CYS A 21 6.73 74.87 -24.71
N GLU A 22 7.01 75.07 -25.99
CA GLU A 22 7.69 74.16 -26.91
C GLU A 22 9.15 74.60 -27.03
N SER A 23 10.10 73.67 -26.92
CA SER A 23 11.45 73.81 -27.49
C SER A 23 12.11 72.44 -27.59
N GLU A 24 12.47 72.07 -28.82
CA GLU A 24 13.38 70.98 -29.18
C GLU A 24 14.76 71.15 -28.54
N ILE A 25 15.40 70.03 -28.18
CA ILE A 25 16.83 69.72 -28.41
C ILE A 25 17.00 68.22 -28.16
N GLU A 26 17.44 67.51 -29.19
CA GLU A 26 17.96 66.15 -29.18
C GLU A 26 19.22 66.03 -28.30
N ASN A 27 19.34 64.95 -27.53
CA ASN A 27 20.49 64.06 -27.71
C ASN A 27 20.34 62.71 -27.00
N GLU A 28 20.86 61.73 -27.73
CA GLU A 28 20.96 60.30 -27.50
C GLU A 28 21.54 59.90 -26.13
N ILE A 29 21.11 58.75 -25.61
CA ILE A 29 21.98 57.56 -25.45
C ILE A 29 21.09 56.30 -25.45
N GLN A 30 21.51 55.37 -26.30
CA GLN A 30 20.96 54.05 -26.57
C GLN A 30 20.88 53.14 -25.34
N SER A 31 19.80 52.35 -25.23
CA SER A 31 19.95 50.89 -25.10
C SER A 31 18.70 50.16 -25.60
N SER A 32 18.84 49.53 -26.77
CA SER A 32 18.19 48.30 -27.22
C SER A 32 16.66 48.18 -27.11
N ALA A 33 15.99 48.53 -28.21
CA ALA A 33 14.71 47.95 -28.57
C ALA A 33 14.92 46.49 -29.04
N GLU A 34 14.38 45.54 -28.28
CA GLU A 34 14.11 44.18 -28.78
C GLU A 34 12.62 43.88 -28.58
N LYS A 35 11.84 44.25 -29.60
CA LYS A 35 10.71 43.51 -30.16
C LYS A 35 9.89 42.67 -29.15
N LEU A 36 9.08 43.33 -28.32
CA LEU A 36 7.95 42.66 -27.68
C LEU A 36 6.92 42.31 -28.77
N ASN A 37 6.91 41.04 -29.18
CA ASN A 37 5.85 40.45 -29.99
C ASN A 37 4.51 40.58 -29.26
N LEU A 38 3.79 41.64 -29.59
CA LEU A 38 2.41 41.91 -29.19
C LEU A 38 1.44 41.02 -29.99
N SER A 39 1.69 39.70 -30.01
CA SER A 39 0.88 38.71 -30.74
C SER A 39 0.51 37.50 -29.88
N ARG A 40 0.42 37.67 -28.56
CA ARG A 40 -0.05 36.63 -27.63
C ARG A 40 -1.05 37.13 -26.58
N LEU A 41 -1.78 38.18 -26.95
CA LEU A 41 -3.06 38.52 -26.34
C LEU A 41 -4.12 38.33 -27.41
N GLU A 42 -4.20 37.10 -27.95
CA GLU A 42 -5.51 36.64 -28.39
C GLU A 42 -6.36 36.60 -27.13
N SER A 43 -7.32 37.50 -27.12
CA SER A 43 -8.53 37.41 -26.33
C SER A 43 -9.06 35.99 -26.43
N ASP A 44 -8.69 35.15 -25.47
CA ASP A 44 -9.44 33.95 -25.12
C ASP A 44 -10.72 34.47 -24.45
N SER A 45 -11.61 34.99 -25.29
CA SER A 45 -12.99 35.25 -24.93
C SER A 45 -13.51 33.95 -24.33
N LEU A 46 -13.87 33.99 -23.05
CA LEU A 46 -14.55 32.94 -22.32
C LEU A 46 -15.74 32.42 -23.13
N GLN A 47 -15.52 31.42 -23.99
CA GLN A 47 -16.60 30.52 -24.35
C GLN A 47 -16.89 29.75 -23.07
N LEU A 48 -18.00 30.09 -22.43
CA LEU A 48 -18.53 29.33 -21.32
C LEU A 48 -18.97 27.96 -21.90
N GLU A 49 -18.03 27.03 -22.01
CA GLU A 49 -18.32 25.65 -22.39
C GLU A 49 -19.36 25.10 -21.40
N SER A 50 -20.52 24.71 -21.93
CA SER A 50 -21.59 24.11 -21.14
C SER A 50 -21.57 22.59 -21.31
N TYR A 51 -21.93 21.91 -20.23
CA TYR A 51 -21.89 20.46 -20.12
C TYR A 51 -23.26 19.90 -19.77
N GLU A 52 -23.59 18.74 -20.32
CA GLU A 52 -24.82 18.03 -20.02
C GLU A 52 -24.55 16.57 -19.63
N LEU A 53 -25.47 16.00 -18.85
CA LEU A 53 -25.42 14.59 -18.49
C LEU A 53 -25.79 13.72 -19.69
N SER A 54 -25.00 12.67 -19.92
CA SER A 54 -25.37 11.67 -20.91
C SER A 54 -26.53 10.83 -20.39
N LYS A 55 -27.55 10.64 -21.23
CA LYS A 55 -28.75 9.89 -20.92
C LYS A 55 -28.69 8.48 -21.48
N MET A 56 -29.38 7.56 -20.81
CA MET A 56 -29.52 6.18 -21.27
C MET A 56 -30.41 6.11 -22.53
N THR A 57 -29.80 5.86 -23.69
CA THR A 57 -30.50 5.66 -24.97
C THR A 57 -31.04 4.23 -25.09
N ASP A 58 -31.96 3.98 -26.01
CA ASP A 58 -32.50 2.63 -26.22
C ASP A 58 -31.45 1.67 -26.78
N GLU A 59 -30.49 2.17 -27.55
CA GLU A 59 -29.31 1.40 -27.99
C GLU A 59 -28.46 0.95 -26.81
N LEU A 60 -28.16 1.86 -25.87
CA LEU A 60 -27.42 1.51 -24.66
C LEU A 60 -28.19 0.54 -23.78
N LYS A 61 -29.52 0.63 -23.71
CA LYS A 61 -30.35 -0.37 -23.00
C LYS A 61 -30.26 -1.74 -23.66
N ALA A 62 -30.29 -1.79 -24.99
CA ALA A 62 -30.12 -3.03 -25.73
C ALA A 62 -28.75 -3.64 -25.46
N LEU A 63 -27.67 -2.86 -25.56
CA LEU A 63 -26.31 -3.29 -25.26
C LEU A 63 -26.14 -3.75 -23.80
N LYS A 64 -26.74 -3.03 -22.85
CA LYS A 64 -26.76 -3.42 -21.43
C LYS A 64 -27.40 -4.77 -21.22
N LYS A 65 -28.55 -5.02 -21.86
CA LYS A 65 -29.21 -6.33 -21.79
C LYS A 65 -28.30 -7.45 -22.32
N ARG A 66 -27.56 -7.21 -23.42
CA ARG A 66 -26.56 -8.17 -23.92
C ARG A 66 -25.49 -8.43 -22.88
N MET A 67 -24.90 -7.37 -22.32
CA MET A 67 -23.86 -7.46 -21.29
C MET A 67 -24.34 -8.26 -20.07
N ASP A 68 -25.55 -8.03 -19.59
CA ASP A 68 -26.13 -8.75 -18.45
C ASP A 68 -26.35 -10.24 -18.76
N GLU A 69 -26.75 -10.57 -19.99
CA GLU A 69 -26.84 -11.97 -20.46
C GLU A 69 -25.45 -12.63 -20.52
N LEU A 70 -24.43 -11.92 -21.03
CA LEU A 70 -23.05 -12.39 -21.03
C LEU A 70 -22.51 -12.65 -19.62
N LYS A 71 -22.77 -11.73 -18.67
CA LYS A 71 -22.36 -11.86 -17.27
C LYS A 71 -22.98 -13.12 -16.65
N LYS A 72 -24.24 -13.46 -16.95
CA LYS A 72 -24.91 -14.70 -16.49
C LYS A 72 -24.30 -15.97 -17.07
N THR A 73 -23.83 -15.93 -18.33
CA THR A 73 -23.15 -17.07 -18.95
C THR A 73 -21.74 -17.26 -18.39
N LYS A 74 -21.01 -16.17 -18.13
CA LYS A 74 -19.67 -16.19 -17.52
C LYS A 74 -19.66 -16.57 -16.04
N THR A 75 -20.73 -16.35 -15.29
CA THR A 75 -20.77 -16.76 -13.85
C THR A 75 -20.71 -18.28 -13.65
N ARG A 76 -20.82 -19.10 -14.71
CA ARG A 76 -20.54 -20.54 -14.67
C ARG A 76 -19.06 -20.90 -14.88
N SER A 77 -18.20 -19.95 -15.25
CA SER A 77 -16.77 -20.17 -15.46
C SER A 77 -15.97 -18.91 -15.09
N VAL A 78 -15.17 -19.03 -14.02
CA VAL A 78 -14.17 -18.05 -13.53
C VAL A 78 -14.73 -16.96 -12.60
N ALA A 79 -14.68 -17.23 -11.29
CA ALA A 79 -14.58 -16.17 -10.29
C ALA A 79 -13.29 -15.40 -10.58
N SER A 80 -13.41 -14.09 -10.84
CA SER A 80 -12.31 -13.21 -11.26
C SER A 80 -11.13 -13.27 -10.28
N SER A 81 -10.03 -13.86 -10.72
CA SER A 81 -8.82 -14.19 -9.96
C SER A 81 -7.93 -13.01 -9.56
N ASN A 82 -8.36 -11.77 -9.77
CA ASN A 82 -7.49 -10.57 -9.66
C ASN A 82 -7.86 -9.63 -8.51
N TYR A 83 -8.91 -9.93 -7.73
CA TYR A 83 -9.18 -9.18 -6.51
C TYR A 83 -8.24 -9.63 -5.40
N SER A 84 -7.61 -8.68 -4.71
CA SER A 84 -7.17 -8.96 -3.34
C SER A 84 -8.40 -9.46 -2.58
N GLN A 85 -8.25 -10.56 -1.83
CA GLN A 85 -9.35 -11.17 -1.07
C GLN A 85 -10.05 -10.17 -0.13
N TYR A 86 -9.38 -9.08 0.25
CA TYR A 86 -9.91 -8.03 1.12
C TYR A 86 -10.33 -6.75 0.39
N PHE A 87 -10.35 -6.72 -0.95
CA PHE A 87 -10.68 -5.49 -1.68
C PHE A 87 -12.06 -4.93 -1.30
N SER A 88 -13.10 -5.77 -1.30
CA SER A 88 -14.46 -5.34 -0.92
C SER A 88 -14.55 -4.87 0.53
N GLU A 89 -13.86 -5.55 1.46
CA GLU A 89 -13.78 -5.14 2.86
C GLU A 89 -13.08 -3.77 3.00
N ASN A 90 -11.98 -3.57 2.28
CA ASN A 90 -11.21 -2.35 2.31
C ASN A 90 -11.95 -1.17 1.65
N MET A 91 -12.69 -1.42 0.57
CA MET A 91 -13.59 -0.42 -0.03
C MET A 91 -14.70 -0.02 0.94
N TRP A 92 -15.24 -0.97 1.69
CA TRP A 92 -16.21 -0.69 2.76
C TRP A 92 -15.60 0.14 3.89
N ALA A 93 -14.36 -0.14 4.27
CA ALA A 93 -13.63 0.62 5.29
C ALA A 93 -13.50 2.10 4.91
N ILE A 94 -13.27 2.40 3.63
CA ILE A 94 -13.08 3.77 3.13
C ILE A 94 -14.38 4.45 2.64
N LYS A 95 -15.54 3.81 2.78
CA LYS A 95 -16.82 4.38 2.32
C LYS A 95 -17.03 5.78 2.90
N GLU A 96 -17.35 6.77 2.08
CA GLU A 96 -17.56 8.16 2.52
C GLU A 96 -16.34 8.83 3.17
N LEU A 97 -15.16 8.20 3.17
CA LEU A 97 -13.91 8.86 3.52
C LEU A 97 -13.32 9.52 2.27
N PRO A 98 -12.77 10.74 2.37
CA PRO A 98 -12.03 11.35 1.28
C PRO A 98 -10.83 10.50 0.87
N PHE A 99 -10.61 10.35 -0.43
CA PHE A 99 -9.41 9.75 -1.03
C PHE A 99 -9.04 10.48 -2.31
N THR A 100 -7.80 10.31 -2.78
CA THR A 100 -7.36 10.80 -4.10
C THR A 100 -7.35 9.68 -5.14
N LEU A 101 -7.59 10.05 -6.39
CA LEU A 101 -7.41 9.20 -7.57
C LEU A 101 -6.22 9.73 -8.35
N SER A 102 -5.13 8.97 -8.37
CA SER A 102 -3.87 9.40 -8.99
C SER A 102 -3.36 8.39 -10.01
N THR A 103 -2.73 8.88 -11.06
CA THR A 103 -2.04 8.07 -12.09
C THR A 103 -0.88 8.87 -12.65
N GLY A 104 0.24 8.23 -13.01
CA GLY A 104 1.37 8.91 -13.68
C GLY A 104 1.94 10.13 -12.95
N GLY A 105 1.79 10.23 -11.63
CA GLY A 105 2.22 11.39 -10.82
C GLY A 105 1.22 12.55 -10.76
N GLY A 106 0.10 12.48 -11.48
CA GLY A 106 -0.99 13.45 -11.41
C GLY A 106 -2.26 12.92 -10.77
N TYR A 107 -3.26 13.79 -10.66
CA TYR A 107 -4.47 13.59 -9.87
C TYR A 107 -5.71 14.05 -10.64
N LEU A 108 -6.81 13.32 -10.48
CA LEU A 108 -8.13 13.84 -10.85
C LEU A 108 -8.51 15.01 -9.95
N SER A 109 -9.24 15.98 -10.50
CA SER A 109 -9.66 17.19 -9.81
C SER A 109 -11.04 17.66 -10.26
N CYS A 110 -11.87 18.10 -9.31
CA CYS A 110 -13.18 18.68 -9.56
C CYS A 110 -13.32 20.00 -8.82
N THR A 111 -13.63 21.08 -9.56
CA THR A 111 -13.66 22.45 -9.05
C THR A 111 -15.05 22.94 -8.66
N GLY A 112 -16.13 22.18 -8.95
CA GLY A 112 -17.48 22.60 -8.59
C GLY A 112 -18.61 21.78 -9.23
N TRP A 113 -19.85 22.19 -8.96
CA TRP A 113 -21.05 21.56 -9.51
C TRP A 113 -21.15 21.78 -11.02
N GLY A 114 -21.58 20.74 -11.74
CA GLY A 114 -21.74 20.81 -13.19
C GLY A 114 -20.43 21.01 -13.96
N GLN A 115 -19.28 20.89 -13.31
CA GLN A 115 -17.97 21.07 -13.93
C GLN A 115 -17.40 19.73 -14.37
N ARG A 116 -16.65 19.74 -15.48
CA ARG A 116 -15.85 18.58 -15.90
C ARG A 116 -14.79 18.26 -14.85
N VAL A 117 -14.51 16.97 -14.68
CA VAL A 117 -13.33 16.53 -13.95
C VAL A 117 -12.10 16.74 -14.84
N THR A 118 -11.04 17.26 -14.24
CA THR A 118 -9.76 17.59 -14.91
C THR A 118 -8.64 16.76 -14.32
N TYR A 119 -7.49 16.72 -15.00
CA TYR A 119 -6.29 16.05 -14.55
C TYR A 119 -5.16 17.05 -14.35
N TRP A 120 -4.50 16.99 -13.20
CA TRP A 120 -3.41 17.90 -12.82
C TRP A 120 -2.15 17.12 -12.50
N GLY A 121 -0.99 17.60 -12.94
CA GLY A 121 0.31 16.98 -12.66
C GLY A 121 0.83 17.17 -11.22
N TYR A 122 -0.01 17.65 -10.31
CA TYR A 122 0.30 17.88 -8.89
C TYR A 122 -0.96 17.68 -8.04
N ASP A 123 -0.80 17.47 -6.74
CA ASP A 123 -1.94 17.31 -5.81
C ASP A 123 -2.74 18.63 -5.73
N PRO A 124 -4.00 18.66 -6.22
CA PRO A 124 -4.81 19.87 -6.27
C PRO A 124 -5.52 20.15 -4.92
N GLY A 125 -5.10 19.49 -3.83
CA GLY A 125 -5.65 19.68 -2.49
C GLY A 125 -7.10 19.23 -2.41
N SER A 126 -7.97 20.08 -1.85
CA SER A 126 -9.39 19.76 -1.65
C SER A 126 -10.14 19.40 -2.94
N TYR A 127 -9.73 19.95 -4.09
CA TYR A 127 -10.36 19.66 -5.38
C TYR A 127 -10.07 18.24 -5.90
N GLY A 128 -8.97 17.61 -5.44
CA GLY A 128 -8.57 16.27 -5.84
C GLY A 128 -9.08 15.16 -4.94
N LYS A 129 -9.94 15.50 -3.99
CA LYS A 129 -10.53 14.55 -3.06
C LYS A 129 -11.87 14.08 -3.59
N PHE A 130 -12.09 12.78 -3.53
CA PHE A 130 -13.31 12.07 -3.89
C PHE A 130 -13.72 11.17 -2.74
N TYR A 131 -14.95 10.65 -2.75
CA TYR A 131 -15.35 9.58 -1.85
C TYR A 131 -16.33 8.66 -2.55
N VAL A 132 -16.49 7.44 -2.04
CA VAL A 132 -17.47 6.48 -2.56
C VAL A 132 -18.63 6.30 -1.60
N GLN A 133 -19.83 6.14 -2.13
CA GLN A 133 -20.91 5.46 -1.42
C GLN A 133 -21.11 4.07 -2.01
N ILE A 134 -21.50 3.14 -1.14
CA ILE A 134 -21.81 1.76 -1.49
C ILE A 134 -23.31 1.59 -1.22
N PRO A 135 -24.16 1.68 -2.25
CA PRO A 135 -25.60 1.50 -2.11
C PRO A 135 -25.96 0.09 -1.62
N SER A 136 -27.23 -0.11 -1.21
CA SER A 136 -27.75 -1.46 -0.99
C SER A 136 -27.61 -2.30 -2.26
N SER A 137 -27.22 -3.56 -2.11
CA SER A 137 -27.05 -4.51 -3.22
C SER A 137 -28.30 -4.66 -4.09
N ILE A 138 -29.49 -4.40 -3.54
CA ILE A 138 -30.77 -4.42 -4.27
C ILE A 138 -30.81 -3.40 -5.41
N THR A 139 -30.05 -2.30 -5.29
CA THR A 139 -29.99 -1.26 -6.33
C THR A 139 -29.25 -1.70 -7.59
N GLY A 140 -28.43 -2.76 -7.50
CA GLY A 140 -27.57 -3.22 -8.59
C GLY A 140 -26.44 -2.26 -8.96
N ILE A 141 -26.16 -1.23 -8.13
CA ILE A 141 -25.08 -0.26 -8.32
C ILE A 141 -23.93 -0.63 -7.36
N PRO A 142 -22.73 -0.97 -7.86
CA PRO A 142 -21.60 -1.31 -7.00
C PRO A 142 -21.08 -0.10 -6.22
N TYR A 143 -20.76 0.98 -6.93
CA TYR A 143 -20.21 2.20 -6.35
C TYR A 143 -20.83 3.46 -6.96
N LEU A 144 -21.02 4.47 -6.11
CA LEU A 144 -21.27 5.85 -6.51
C LEU A 144 -20.04 6.67 -6.11
N ILE A 145 -19.37 7.29 -7.08
CA ILE A 145 -18.20 8.15 -6.83
C ILE A 145 -18.69 9.59 -6.73
N TYR A 146 -18.24 10.31 -5.71
CA TYR A 146 -18.54 11.72 -5.48
C TYR A 146 -17.29 12.56 -5.48
N SER A 147 -17.37 13.79 -5.98
CA SER A 147 -16.38 14.81 -5.63
C SER A 147 -16.57 15.20 -4.16
N ASN A 148 -15.48 15.22 -3.40
CA ASN A 148 -15.53 15.64 -2.01
C ASN A 148 -15.68 17.16 -1.87
N TYR A 149 -15.20 17.94 -2.84
CA TYR A 149 -15.35 19.39 -2.85
C TYR A 149 -16.79 19.78 -3.16
N SER A 150 -17.33 19.23 -4.25
CA SER A 150 -18.64 19.59 -4.76
C SER A 150 -19.77 18.81 -4.05
N LYS A 151 -19.49 17.68 -3.39
CA LYS A 151 -20.53 16.80 -2.80
C LYS A 151 -21.57 16.30 -3.81
N THR A 152 -21.22 16.28 -5.09
CA THR A 152 -22.06 15.74 -6.16
C THR A 152 -21.42 14.51 -6.77
N ARG A 153 -22.27 13.62 -7.30
CA ARG A 153 -21.84 12.38 -7.96
C ARG A 153 -21.09 12.67 -9.25
N LEU A 154 -20.20 11.76 -9.61
CA LEU A 154 -19.57 11.73 -10.91
C LEU A 154 -20.40 10.87 -11.86
N ALA A 155 -20.59 11.36 -13.08
CA ALA A 155 -21.34 10.70 -14.12
C ALA A 155 -20.68 10.91 -15.49
N VAL A 156 -21.14 10.15 -16.49
CA VAL A 156 -20.80 10.43 -17.89
C VAL A 156 -21.57 11.68 -18.35
N GLY A 157 -20.83 12.70 -18.78
CA GLY A 157 -21.35 13.90 -19.43
C GLY A 157 -20.84 14.05 -20.85
N HIS A 158 -21.20 15.15 -21.48
CA HIS A 158 -20.70 15.58 -22.79
C HIS A 158 -20.74 17.11 -22.91
N TYR A 159 -20.01 17.64 -23.88
CA TYR A 159 -20.10 19.04 -24.27
C TYR A 159 -21.41 19.28 -25.03
N THR A 160 -22.13 20.35 -24.71
CA THR A 160 -23.33 20.74 -25.48
C THR A 160 -23.01 21.00 -26.95
N SER A 161 -21.81 21.52 -27.24
CA SER A 161 -21.30 21.75 -28.58
C SER A 161 -20.90 20.47 -29.33
N ASN A 162 -20.60 19.39 -28.61
CA ASN A 162 -20.22 18.10 -29.18
C ASN A 162 -20.65 16.93 -28.28
N PRO A 163 -21.90 16.44 -28.45
CA PRO A 163 -22.43 15.34 -27.64
C PRO A 163 -21.68 14.02 -27.75
N GLU A 164 -20.91 13.80 -28.82
CA GLU A 164 -20.11 12.58 -29.01
C GLU A 164 -18.86 12.56 -28.11
N SER A 165 -18.35 13.73 -27.72
CA SER A 165 -17.20 13.83 -26.84
C SER A 165 -17.60 13.62 -25.38
N LYS A 166 -17.56 12.37 -24.92
CA LYS A 166 -17.89 12.01 -23.54
C LYS A 166 -16.78 12.42 -22.56
N ILE A 167 -17.20 12.96 -21.42
CA ILE A 167 -16.33 13.47 -20.36
C ILE A 167 -16.81 13.02 -18.99
N LEU A 168 -15.89 12.88 -18.03
CA LEU A 168 -16.24 12.67 -16.63
C LEU A 168 -16.73 14.00 -16.04
N LEU A 169 -17.98 14.02 -15.56
CA LEU A 169 -18.67 15.22 -15.13
C LEU A 169 -19.09 15.11 -13.67
N ALA A 170 -18.84 16.15 -12.87
CA ALA A 170 -19.50 16.29 -11.58
C ALA A 170 -20.90 16.83 -11.79
N MET A 171 -21.91 16.12 -11.29
CA MET A 171 -23.31 16.48 -11.50
C MET A 171 -23.62 17.87 -10.94
N ASN A 172 -24.58 18.57 -11.55
CA ASN A 172 -25.07 19.87 -11.10
C ASN A 172 -26.09 19.77 -9.96
N SER A 173 -26.58 18.56 -9.69
CA SER A 173 -27.55 18.24 -8.65
C SER A 173 -27.42 16.76 -8.28
N ASN A 174 -28.04 16.34 -7.18
CA ASN A 174 -28.13 14.93 -6.80
C ASN A 174 -29.30 14.19 -7.49
N SER A 175 -29.90 14.77 -8.54
CA SER A 175 -30.97 14.12 -9.30
C SER A 175 -30.43 12.93 -10.08
N THR A 176 -30.94 11.74 -9.80
CA THR A 176 -30.45 10.48 -10.37
C THR A 176 -31.12 10.10 -11.69
N THR A 177 -32.12 10.86 -12.13
CA THR A 177 -32.94 10.47 -13.29
C THR A 177 -32.13 10.53 -14.58
N GLY A 178 -31.76 9.36 -15.09
CA GLY A 178 -31.05 9.20 -16.37
C GLY A 178 -29.55 9.46 -16.31
N ALA A 179 -28.97 9.66 -15.11
CA ALA A 179 -27.53 9.83 -14.95
C ALA A 179 -26.79 8.49 -15.16
N MET A 180 -25.66 8.54 -15.85
CA MET A 180 -24.73 7.41 -15.98
C MET A 180 -23.70 7.46 -14.84
N ASP A 181 -24.17 7.34 -13.60
CA ASP A 181 -23.39 7.55 -12.36
C ASP A 181 -23.07 6.24 -11.60
N SER A 182 -23.29 5.08 -12.23
CA SER A 182 -22.98 3.76 -11.66
C SER A 182 -21.59 3.30 -12.06
N TRP A 183 -20.76 3.00 -11.07
CA TRP A 183 -19.36 2.64 -11.26
C TRP A 183 -19.05 1.24 -10.73
N ASP A 184 -18.22 0.52 -11.46
CA ASP A 184 -17.43 -0.58 -10.94
C ASP A 184 -15.96 -0.12 -10.77
N ILE A 185 -15.29 -0.64 -9.75
CA ILE A 185 -13.89 -0.34 -9.45
C ILE A 185 -13.15 -1.67 -9.49
N ILE A 186 -12.50 -1.93 -10.61
CA ILE A 186 -11.89 -3.22 -10.91
C ILE A 186 -10.37 -3.14 -10.77
N PRO A 187 -9.68 -4.15 -10.23
CA PRO A 187 -8.22 -4.21 -10.21
C PRO A 187 -7.64 -4.17 -11.63
N ALA A 188 -6.59 -3.37 -11.83
CA ALA A 188 -5.82 -3.40 -13.07
C ALA A 188 -5.17 -4.77 -13.29
N THR A 189 -5.10 -5.22 -14.55
CA THR A 189 -4.66 -6.59 -14.87
C THR A 189 -3.17 -6.81 -14.64
N ASN A 190 -2.33 -5.83 -15.01
CA ASN A 190 -0.88 -5.96 -14.98
C ASN A 190 -0.19 -5.02 -13.98
N ASN A 191 -0.96 -4.25 -13.22
CA ASN A 191 -0.44 -3.21 -12.34
C ASN A 191 -1.07 -3.30 -10.94
N PRO A 192 -0.61 -4.24 -10.09
CA PRO A 192 -1.18 -4.46 -8.76
C PRO A 192 -1.17 -3.18 -7.91
N GLY A 193 -2.25 -2.94 -7.16
CA GLY A 193 -2.47 -1.72 -6.36
C GLY A 193 -3.05 -0.53 -7.14
N THR A 194 -3.38 -0.73 -8.42
CA THR A 194 -4.12 0.27 -9.22
C THR A 194 -5.46 -0.30 -9.68
N TYR A 195 -6.39 0.61 -9.98
CA TYR A 195 -7.78 0.30 -10.22
C TYR A 195 -8.32 1.06 -11.41
N VAL A 196 -9.22 0.43 -12.15
CA VAL A 196 -9.89 0.99 -13.31
C VAL A 196 -11.30 1.40 -12.90
N LEU A 197 -11.68 2.64 -13.23
CA LEU A 197 -13.01 3.16 -12.97
C LEU A 197 -13.88 2.88 -14.19
N GLN A 198 -14.69 1.82 -14.10
CA GLN A 198 -15.53 1.34 -15.18
C GLN A 198 -16.96 1.82 -14.99
N ASN A 199 -17.57 2.38 -16.03
CA ASN A 199 -18.96 2.82 -15.95
C ASN A 199 -19.90 1.67 -16.34
N GLU A 200 -20.83 1.31 -15.47
CA GLU A 200 -21.75 0.18 -15.68
C GLU A 200 -22.84 0.48 -16.72
N LEU A 201 -23.03 1.76 -17.09
CA LEU A 201 -24.12 2.20 -17.97
C LEU A 201 -23.63 2.69 -19.33
N TYR A 202 -22.38 3.13 -19.44
CA TYR A 202 -21.79 3.54 -20.71
C TYR A 202 -21.08 2.36 -21.38
N ILE A 203 -21.75 1.80 -22.39
CA ILE A 203 -21.39 0.54 -23.03
C ILE A 203 -21.09 0.78 -24.50
N GLY A 204 -20.00 0.20 -24.97
CA GLY A 204 -19.59 0.18 -26.37
C GLY A 204 -19.80 -1.18 -27.02
N GLN A 205 -19.87 -1.15 -28.34
CA GLN A 205 -19.81 -2.31 -29.22
C GLN A 205 -18.44 -2.27 -29.92
N GLY A 206 -17.67 -3.34 -29.81
CA GLY A 206 -16.38 -3.47 -30.48
C GLY A 206 -16.51 -3.63 -31.99
N SER A 207 -15.36 -3.57 -32.68
CA SER A 207 -15.28 -3.49 -34.14
C SER A 207 -15.84 -4.72 -34.86
N SER A 208 -15.96 -5.87 -34.19
CA SER A 208 -16.53 -7.07 -34.81
C SER A 208 -18.05 -6.99 -34.98
N GLY A 209 -18.73 -6.07 -34.27
CA GLY A 209 -20.19 -6.00 -34.20
C GLY A 209 -20.85 -7.24 -33.57
N SER A 210 -20.05 -8.19 -33.08
CA SER A 210 -20.51 -9.46 -32.53
C SER A 210 -21.28 -9.24 -31.22
N TRP A 211 -22.28 -10.09 -30.98
CA TRP A 211 -23.02 -10.10 -29.72
C TRP A 211 -22.11 -10.24 -28.48
N TRP A 212 -20.96 -10.90 -28.64
CA TRP A 212 -19.98 -11.13 -27.57
C TRP A 212 -18.98 -9.99 -27.40
N ASP A 213 -18.93 -9.06 -28.35
CA ASP A 213 -17.94 -7.97 -28.42
C ASP A 213 -18.54 -6.67 -27.88
N VAL A 214 -19.10 -6.73 -26.68
CA VAL A 214 -19.59 -5.57 -25.94
C VAL A 214 -18.69 -5.32 -24.74
N PHE A 215 -18.48 -4.06 -24.38
CA PHE A 215 -17.61 -3.67 -23.28
C PHE A 215 -18.16 -2.43 -22.55
N ASN A 216 -17.87 -2.32 -21.26
CA ASN A 216 -18.12 -1.11 -20.49
C ASN A 216 -16.91 -0.16 -20.64
N TYR A 217 -17.17 1.11 -20.92
CA TYR A 217 -16.15 2.15 -21.02
C TYR A 217 -15.51 2.43 -19.66
N VAL A 218 -14.23 2.78 -19.68
CA VAL A 218 -13.45 3.13 -18.48
C VAL A 218 -12.95 4.57 -18.57
N VAL A 219 -12.73 5.19 -17.42
CA VAL A 219 -12.12 6.53 -17.36
C VAL A 219 -10.72 6.50 -17.95
N ASP A 220 -10.40 7.43 -18.84
CA ASP A 220 -9.10 7.55 -19.51
C ASP A 220 -8.60 9.00 -19.45
N ILE A 221 -7.35 9.19 -19.01
CA ILE A 221 -6.68 10.48 -19.11
C ILE A 221 -6.23 10.69 -20.57
N GLN A 222 -6.92 11.60 -21.24
CA GLN A 222 -6.63 12.04 -22.60
C GLN A 222 -5.96 13.41 -22.55
N ALA A 223 -5.25 13.79 -23.62
CA ALA A 223 -4.33 14.94 -23.65
C ALA A 223 -4.82 16.17 -22.85
N ASN A 224 -6.05 16.64 -23.11
CA ASN A 224 -6.63 17.80 -22.43
C ASN A 224 -7.90 17.48 -21.61
N ASN A 225 -8.28 16.20 -21.47
CA ASN A 225 -9.59 15.82 -20.93
C ASN A 225 -9.55 14.52 -20.12
N VAL A 226 -10.48 14.39 -19.18
CA VAL A 226 -10.79 13.12 -18.52
C VAL A 226 -12.01 12.52 -19.23
N GLY A 227 -11.72 11.62 -20.17
CA GLY A 227 -12.70 11.03 -21.08
C GLY A 227 -12.93 9.56 -20.78
N PHE A 228 -13.36 8.84 -21.82
CA PHE A 228 -13.65 7.42 -21.74
C PHE A 228 -13.09 6.67 -22.94
N SER A 229 -12.60 5.46 -22.72
CA SER A 229 -12.19 4.54 -23.79
C SER A 229 -12.35 3.08 -23.36
N GLN A 230 -12.16 2.14 -24.29
CA GLN A 230 -12.10 0.71 -23.96
C GLN A 230 -10.85 0.45 -23.12
N TYR A 231 -10.96 -0.37 -22.07
CA TYR A 231 -9.79 -0.73 -21.25
C TYR A 231 -8.76 -1.49 -22.09
N THR A 232 -7.57 -0.93 -22.19
CA THR A 232 -6.42 -1.45 -22.96
C THR A 232 -5.16 -1.56 -22.11
N GLN A 233 -5.31 -1.51 -20.77
CA GLN A 233 -4.20 -1.63 -19.80
C GLN A 233 -3.18 -0.49 -19.92
N ARG A 234 -3.63 0.68 -20.37
CA ARG A 234 -2.81 1.89 -20.38
C ARG A 234 -2.74 2.48 -18.99
N ALA A 235 -1.57 2.99 -18.59
CA ALA A 235 -1.40 3.64 -17.29
C ALA A 235 -2.40 4.79 -17.06
N GLN A 236 -2.77 5.52 -18.12
CA GLN A 236 -3.78 6.59 -18.08
C GLN A 236 -5.20 6.14 -17.71
N GLN A 237 -5.47 4.83 -17.68
CA GLN A 237 -6.76 4.24 -17.31
C GLN A 237 -6.75 3.63 -15.90
N GLU A 238 -5.59 3.62 -15.25
CA GLU A 238 -5.33 2.90 -14.00
C GLU A 238 -4.96 3.88 -12.90
N PHE A 239 -5.73 3.87 -11.81
CA PHE A 239 -5.66 4.85 -10.73
C PHE A 239 -5.28 4.18 -9.41
N THR A 240 -4.35 4.79 -8.68
CA THR A 240 -4.12 4.48 -7.27
C THR A 240 -5.15 5.22 -6.41
N ILE A 241 -5.86 4.48 -5.56
CA ILE A 241 -6.77 5.00 -4.55
C ILE A 241 -5.97 5.21 -3.27
N THR A 242 -5.85 6.46 -2.82
CA THR A 242 -5.14 6.81 -1.56
C THR A 242 -6.11 7.51 -0.62
N PRO A 243 -6.58 6.83 0.44
CA PRO A 243 -7.37 7.47 1.49
C PRO A 243 -6.63 8.63 2.14
N ASP A 244 -7.36 9.70 2.44
CA ASP A 244 -6.82 10.86 3.17
C ASP A 244 -6.71 10.57 4.67
N ALA A 245 -7.60 9.70 5.18
CA ALA A 245 -7.58 9.21 6.54
C ALA A 245 -6.32 8.38 6.85
N VAL A 246 -5.79 8.58 8.06
CA VAL A 246 -4.64 7.85 8.58
C VAL A 246 -5.15 6.66 9.39
N PHE A 247 -4.83 5.44 8.96
CA PHE A 247 -5.18 4.22 9.66
C PHE A 247 -4.02 3.78 10.55
N THR A 248 -4.31 3.25 11.73
CA THR A 248 -3.29 2.75 12.65
C THR A 248 -3.29 1.24 12.70
N LEU A 249 -2.12 0.64 12.86
CA LEU A 249 -1.99 -0.81 13.02
C LEU A 249 -2.71 -1.28 14.30
N LYS A 250 -3.60 -2.26 14.16
CA LYS A 250 -4.34 -2.88 15.25
C LYS A 250 -3.75 -4.23 15.64
N SER A 251 -3.58 -5.12 14.67
CA SER A 251 -3.03 -6.46 14.86
C SER A 251 -2.30 -6.96 13.62
N LEU A 252 -1.50 -8.00 13.78
CA LEU A 252 -0.87 -8.74 12.69
C LEU A 252 -0.98 -10.23 12.99
N GLU A 253 -1.43 -11.00 12.01
CA GLU A 253 -1.68 -12.43 12.14
C GLU A 253 -1.00 -13.18 11.00
N PHE A 254 -0.27 -14.26 11.31
CA PHE A 254 0.23 -15.19 10.30
C PHE A 254 -0.86 -16.19 9.95
N ILE A 255 -1.13 -16.38 8.65
CA ILE A 255 -2.40 -16.98 8.20
C ILE A 255 -2.40 -18.51 8.38
N ASN A 256 -1.43 -19.21 7.77
CA ASN A 256 -1.49 -20.66 7.70
C ASN A 256 -0.10 -21.28 7.50
N PRO A 257 0.31 -22.30 8.28
CA PRO A 257 1.57 -23.00 8.06
C PRO A 257 1.68 -23.60 6.65
N TYR A 258 0.57 -23.94 5.98
CA TYR A 258 0.59 -24.45 4.60
C TYR A 258 1.02 -23.42 3.56
N SER A 259 0.96 -22.12 3.85
CA SER A 259 1.52 -21.10 2.94
C SER A 259 3.01 -20.85 3.17
N ALA A 260 3.58 -21.49 4.20
CA ALA A 260 4.95 -21.25 4.58
C ALA A 260 5.94 -22.03 3.74
N THR A 261 7.13 -21.44 3.59
CA THR A 261 8.31 -22.11 3.06
C THR A 261 9.37 -22.10 4.14
N VAL A 262 9.91 -23.27 4.46
CA VAL A 262 11.03 -23.41 5.41
C VAL A 262 12.19 -24.04 4.64
N THR A 263 13.33 -23.37 4.60
CA THR A 263 14.54 -23.87 3.93
C THR A 263 15.69 -23.89 4.92
N GLN A 264 16.21 -25.08 5.20
CA GLN A 264 17.36 -25.25 6.09
C GLN A 264 18.64 -24.75 5.42
N ARG A 265 19.46 -24.03 6.18
CA ARG A 265 20.80 -23.59 5.83
C ARG A 265 21.88 -24.39 6.54
N ASP A 266 23.14 -24.08 6.26
CA ASP A 266 24.26 -24.59 7.02
C ASP A 266 24.12 -24.20 8.50
N ASN A 267 24.38 -25.16 9.38
CA ASN A 267 24.26 -24.95 10.81
C ASN A 267 25.32 -23.94 11.31
N VAL A 268 24.95 -23.18 12.34
CA VAL A 268 25.87 -22.33 13.08
C VAL A 268 26.57 -23.17 14.16
N SER A 269 27.87 -23.42 13.98
CA SER A 269 28.66 -24.18 14.95
C SER A 269 29.39 -23.28 15.96
N ILE A 270 29.50 -23.78 17.20
CA ILE A 270 30.27 -23.18 18.29
C ILE A 270 31.15 -24.27 18.90
N LYS A 271 32.47 -24.03 18.89
CA LYS A 271 33.46 -24.99 19.41
C LYS A 271 33.96 -24.52 20.78
N ARG A 272 33.94 -25.42 21.77
CA ARG A 272 34.50 -25.22 23.11
C ARG A 272 35.41 -26.38 23.47
N ALA A 273 36.36 -26.15 24.36
CA ALA A 273 37.26 -27.19 24.82
C ALA A 273 37.51 -27.05 26.32
N ILE A 274 37.69 -28.19 26.97
CA ILE A 274 38.06 -28.31 28.37
C ILE A 274 39.15 -29.36 28.52
N THR A 275 40.09 -29.13 29.43
CA THR A 275 41.21 -30.05 29.68
C THR A 275 41.16 -30.56 31.11
N ASN A 276 41.09 -31.88 31.27
CA ASN A 276 41.21 -32.53 32.56
C ASN A 276 42.64 -33.05 32.74
N SER A 277 43.44 -32.29 33.49
CA SER A 277 44.83 -32.68 33.79
C SER A 277 44.95 -33.66 34.97
N SER A 278 43.84 -33.91 35.68
CA SER A 278 43.80 -34.74 36.88
C SER A 278 43.75 -36.24 36.55
N SER A 279 43.93 -37.07 37.58
CA SER A 279 43.78 -38.53 37.51
C SER A 279 42.34 -39.02 37.76
N GLN A 280 41.38 -38.10 37.96
CA GLN A 280 39.98 -38.42 38.21
C GLN A 280 39.06 -37.79 37.16
N PHE A 281 37.83 -38.28 37.04
CA PHE A 281 36.83 -37.67 36.16
C PHE A 281 36.40 -36.31 36.72
N ILE A 282 36.13 -35.36 35.81
CA ILE A 282 35.48 -34.09 36.16
C ILE A 282 34.14 -33.96 35.46
N ARG A 283 33.22 -33.20 36.07
CA ARG A 283 31.91 -32.85 35.50
C ARG A 283 31.81 -31.34 35.42
N GLU A 284 31.53 -30.82 34.24
CA GLU A 284 31.52 -29.39 33.98
C GLU A 284 30.42 -29.03 32.99
N ASN A 285 29.97 -27.78 33.03
CA ASN A 285 28.99 -27.25 32.09
C ASN A 285 29.72 -26.42 31.03
N LEU A 286 29.68 -26.87 29.77
CA LEU A 286 30.19 -26.08 28.66
C LEU A 286 29.12 -25.11 28.18
N VAL A 287 29.45 -23.82 28.17
CA VAL A 287 28.57 -22.75 27.67
C VAL A 287 28.93 -22.42 26.23
N PHE A 288 27.97 -22.65 25.34
CA PHE A 288 28.03 -22.31 23.93
C PHE A 288 27.22 -21.06 23.71
N GLU A 289 27.91 -19.94 23.48
CA GLU A 289 27.28 -18.63 23.32
C GLU A 289 27.87 -17.92 22.10
N LYS A 290 27.00 -17.41 21.22
CA LYS A 290 27.38 -16.65 20.03
C LYS A 290 26.27 -15.69 19.64
N THR A 291 26.63 -14.44 19.42
CA THR A 291 25.74 -13.45 18.81
C THR A 291 25.69 -13.66 17.30
N VAL A 292 24.48 -13.73 16.75
CA VAL A 292 24.19 -13.91 15.33
C VAL A 292 23.24 -12.81 14.85
N GLN A 293 23.23 -12.57 13.54
CA GLN A 293 22.29 -11.66 12.91
C GLN A 293 21.10 -12.44 12.36
N GLU A 294 19.91 -12.01 12.75
CA GLU A 294 18.65 -12.42 12.17
C GLU A 294 18.06 -11.28 11.37
N ASP A 295 17.17 -11.61 10.44
CA ASP A 295 16.44 -10.60 9.70
C ASP A 295 14.94 -10.87 9.68
N SER A 296 14.19 -9.80 9.44
CA SER A 296 12.73 -9.80 9.38
C SER A 296 12.29 -8.78 8.34
N TYR A 297 11.39 -9.20 7.46
CA TYR A 297 10.92 -8.40 6.34
C TYR A 297 9.45 -8.68 6.05
N PHE A 298 8.62 -7.65 6.10
CA PHE A 298 7.20 -7.71 5.71
C PHE A 298 7.03 -7.15 4.31
N LYS A 299 6.73 -8.00 3.33
CA LYS A 299 6.35 -7.55 1.99
C LYS A 299 4.84 -7.44 1.92
N GLU A 300 4.31 -6.23 1.81
CA GLU A 300 2.87 -6.02 1.64
C GLU A 300 2.43 -6.31 0.19
N GLU A 301 1.27 -6.92 0.01
CA GLU A 301 0.63 -7.01 -1.31
C GLU A 301 0.11 -5.64 -1.72
N LYS A 302 0.29 -5.27 -2.98
CA LYS A 302 -0.20 -3.98 -3.46
C LYS A 302 -1.73 -3.97 -3.52
N GLY A 303 -2.35 -3.02 -2.82
CA GLY A 303 -3.80 -2.80 -2.80
C GLY A 303 -4.14 -1.31 -2.73
N ILE A 304 -5.23 -0.97 -2.03
CA ILE A 304 -5.56 0.43 -1.69
C ILE A 304 -4.38 1.01 -0.90
N ALA A 305 -3.92 2.19 -1.28
CA ALA A 305 -2.73 2.81 -0.70
C ALA A 305 -3.05 3.47 0.64
N PHE A 306 -3.24 2.65 1.68
CA PHE A 306 -3.47 3.14 3.04
C PHE A 306 -2.22 3.81 3.61
N LYS A 307 -2.43 4.95 4.29
CA LYS A 307 -1.37 5.58 5.10
C LYS A 307 -1.37 4.96 6.49
N VAL A 308 -0.37 4.15 6.77
CA VAL A 308 -0.18 3.49 8.07
C VAL A 308 1.09 4.03 8.73
N PRO A 309 0.98 4.85 9.79
CA PRO A 309 2.13 5.30 10.55
C PRO A 309 2.90 4.14 11.17
N ALA A 310 4.18 4.37 11.47
CA ALA A 310 4.96 3.41 12.24
C ALA A 310 4.29 3.15 13.59
N SER A 311 4.13 1.87 13.92
CA SER A 311 3.64 1.43 15.23
C SER A 311 4.79 0.94 16.10
N ASP A 312 4.69 1.17 17.41
CA ASP A 312 5.57 0.58 18.41
C ASP A 312 5.13 -0.82 18.87
N THR A 313 3.98 -1.31 18.37
CA THR A 313 3.50 -2.67 18.66
C THR A 313 4.53 -3.71 18.23
N LEU A 314 4.90 -4.56 19.17
CA LEU A 314 5.80 -5.68 18.96
C LEU A 314 5.00 -6.97 18.78
N PHE A 315 5.47 -7.81 17.86
CA PHE A 315 4.87 -9.09 17.51
C PHE A 315 5.88 -10.21 17.74
N ALA A 316 5.36 -11.38 18.12
CA ALA A 316 6.13 -12.60 18.12
C ALA A 316 6.35 -13.03 16.66
N ARG A 317 7.57 -13.44 16.32
CA ARG A 317 7.88 -14.04 15.03
C ARG A 317 7.48 -15.52 15.02
N PRO A 318 7.20 -16.09 13.84
CA PRO A 318 7.18 -17.54 13.69
C PRO A 318 8.52 -18.15 14.11
N THR A 319 8.50 -19.40 14.56
CA THR A 319 9.70 -20.20 14.80
C THR A 319 9.67 -21.46 13.95
N VAL A 320 10.69 -22.31 14.09
CA VAL A 320 10.78 -23.60 13.41
C VAL A 320 11.01 -24.68 14.46
N THR A 321 10.25 -25.78 14.37
CA THR A 321 10.47 -26.98 15.16
C THR A 321 10.50 -28.19 14.24
N LEU A 322 11.61 -28.93 14.29
CA LEU A 322 11.87 -30.11 13.46
C LEU A 322 11.73 -29.83 11.96
N GLY A 323 12.06 -28.61 11.52
CA GLY A 323 11.93 -28.19 10.13
C GLY A 323 10.52 -27.79 9.69
N GLU A 324 9.54 -27.82 10.58
CA GLU A 324 8.18 -27.31 10.35
C GLU A 324 8.03 -25.91 10.97
N ILE A 325 7.28 -25.03 10.30
CA ILE A 325 7.02 -23.69 10.84
C ILE A 325 6.01 -23.78 11.98
N ASP A 326 6.29 -23.05 13.06
CA ASP A 326 5.34 -22.77 14.10
C ASP A 326 4.95 -21.30 14.02
N LEU A 327 3.70 -21.01 13.67
CA LEU A 327 3.27 -19.63 13.44
C LEU A 327 3.29 -18.78 14.71
N VAL A 328 2.98 -19.38 15.85
CA VAL A 328 3.11 -18.79 17.19
C VAL A 328 3.19 -19.91 18.25
N PRO A 329 4.36 -20.44 18.64
CA PRO A 329 4.41 -21.46 19.68
C PRO A 329 4.73 -20.89 21.07
N ASN A 330 3.74 -20.97 21.96
CA ASN A 330 3.82 -20.78 23.42
C ASN A 330 4.32 -19.40 23.94
N ALA A 331 4.09 -19.13 25.22
CA ALA A 331 4.34 -17.84 25.87
C ALA A 331 5.84 -17.46 26.02
N SER A 332 6.77 -18.33 25.58
CA SER A 332 8.21 -18.15 25.76
C SER A 332 8.88 -17.41 24.61
N ILE A 333 8.17 -17.16 23.50
CA ILE A 333 8.72 -16.43 22.36
C ILE A 333 8.69 -14.92 22.63
N PRO A 334 9.83 -14.22 22.43
CA PRO A 334 9.87 -12.78 22.59
C PRO A 334 9.02 -12.06 21.54
N THR A 335 8.29 -11.04 21.98
CA THR A 335 7.69 -10.04 21.09
C THR A 335 8.76 -8.99 20.77
N ASP A 336 9.54 -9.24 19.71
CA ASP A 336 10.72 -8.44 19.36
C ASP A 336 10.62 -7.72 18.01
N THR A 337 9.57 -8.02 17.24
CA THR A 337 9.46 -7.57 15.85
C THR A 337 8.41 -6.48 15.69
N LYS A 338 8.78 -5.39 15.01
CA LYS A 338 7.84 -4.33 14.63
C LYS A 338 7.38 -4.53 13.19
N TYR A 339 6.10 -4.33 12.94
CA TYR A 339 5.58 -4.26 11.59
C TYR A 339 6.06 -2.98 10.89
N GLN A 340 6.92 -3.16 9.90
CA GLN A 340 7.39 -2.09 9.02
C GLN A 340 7.37 -2.62 7.59
N PRO A 341 6.30 -2.33 6.82
CA PRO A 341 6.17 -2.88 5.47
C PRO A 341 7.29 -2.37 4.58
N ASN A 342 7.85 -3.26 3.78
CA ASN A 342 8.90 -3.01 2.79
C ASN A 342 10.23 -2.49 3.38
N VAL A 343 10.48 -2.69 4.68
CA VAL A 343 11.75 -2.39 5.34
C VAL A 343 12.33 -3.67 5.91
N ARG A 344 13.55 -4.04 5.49
CA ARG A 344 14.28 -5.18 6.07
C ARG A 344 14.91 -4.73 7.38
N ARG A 345 14.59 -5.43 8.46
CA ARG A 345 15.25 -5.25 9.76
C ARG A 345 16.27 -6.34 9.98
N VAL A 346 17.43 -5.93 10.49
CA VAL A 346 18.46 -6.82 10.99
C VAL A 346 18.49 -6.66 12.51
N MET A 347 18.51 -7.77 13.23
CA MET A 347 18.52 -7.81 14.69
C MET A 347 19.62 -8.76 15.17
N GLU A 348 20.20 -8.44 16.32
CA GLU A 348 21.17 -9.31 16.97
C GLU A 348 20.44 -10.25 17.93
N ASN A 349 20.67 -11.54 17.76
CA ASN A 349 20.19 -12.58 18.66
C ASN A 349 21.40 -13.27 19.30
N THR A 350 21.32 -13.57 20.60
CA THR A 350 22.39 -14.31 21.29
C THR A 350 21.95 -15.75 21.47
N LEU A 351 22.55 -16.65 20.68
CA LEU A 351 22.34 -18.08 20.81
C LEU A 351 23.07 -18.56 22.07
N ARG A 352 22.40 -19.36 22.89
CA ARG A 352 22.96 -19.87 24.14
C ARG A 352 22.49 -21.28 24.44
N HIS A 353 23.44 -22.20 24.58
CA HIS A 353 23.20 -23.58 25.06
C HIS A 353 24.18 -23.94 26.17
N ILE A 354 23.74 -24.78 27.11
CA ILE A 354 24.56 -25.30 28.20
C ILE A 354 24.56 -26.83 28.11
N GLU A 355 25.73 -27.40 27.81
CA GLU A 355 25.90 -28.85 27.74
C GLU A 355 26.65 -29.37 28.97
N PRO A 356 26.02 -30.23 29.80
CA PRO A 356 26.72 -30.89 30.89
C PRO A 356 27.61 -32.03 30.34
N VAL A 357 28.92 -31.95 30.57
CA VAL A 357 29.89 -32.93 30.10
C VAL A 357 30.62 -33.64 31.24
N LYS A 358 30.96 -34.91 31.01
CA LYS A 358 31.86 -35.70 31.86
C LYS A 358 33.18 -35.90 31.11
N VAL A 359 34.30 -35.49 31.69
CA VAL A 359 35.62 -35.51 31.04
C VAL A 359 36.52 -36.54 31.73
N SER A 360 37.09 -37.46 30.94
CA SER A 360 38.00 -38.51 31.44
C SER A 360 39.27 -37.92 32.05
N PRO A 361 39.94 -38.64 32.97
CA PRO A 361 41.27 -38.27 33.44
C PRO A 361 42.25 -38.10 32.28
N ARG A 362 43.17 -37.14 32.39
CA ARG A 362 44.27 -36.95 31.44
C ARG A 362 43.80 -36.77 29.98
N THR A 363 42.65 -36.12 29.74
CA THR A 363 42.15 -35.84 28.39
C THR A 363 41.80 -34.37 28.16
N LYS A 364 41.88 -33.95 26.90
CA LYS A 364 41.29 -32.71 26.40
C LYS A 364 40.03 -33.08 25.64
N LEU A 365 38.87 -32.64 26.13
CA LEU A 365 37.60 -32.76 25.45
C LEU A 365 37.34 -31.50 24.64
N THR A 366 37.05 -31.66 23.37
CA THR A 366 36.63 -30.61 22.46
C THR A 366 35.23 -30.92 21.97
N VAL A 367 34.32 -29.97 22.13
CA VAL A 367 32.90 -30.14 21.81
C VAL A 367 32.50 -29.09 20.79
N THR A 368 31.86 -29.52 19.71
CA THR A 368 31.25 -28.63 18.72
C THR A 368 29.75 -28.80 18.77
N TYR A 369 29.07 -27.73 19.13
CA TYR A 369 27.62 -27.65 19.21
C TYR A 369 27.08 -26.91 17.99
N TYR A 370 25.93 -27.33 17.46
CA TYR A 370 25.34 -26.78 16.24
C TYR A 370 23.93 -26.26 16.51
N PHE A 371 23.70 -24.99 16.19
CA PHE A 371 22.36 -24.43 16.04
C PHE A 371 21.92 -24.55 14.58
N LYS A 372 20.66 -24.91 14.34
CA LYS A 372 20.13 -24.93 12.98
C LYS A 372 19.71 -23.54 12.56
N GLU A 373 19.93 -23.21 11.30
CA GLU A 373 19.53 -21.95 10.66
C GLU A 373 18.50 -22.24 9.57
N TYR A 374 17.44 -21.44 9.52
CA TYR A 374 16.39 -21.56 8.53
C TYR A 374 16.07 -20.20 7.90
N ASP A 375 15.90 -20.18 6.58
CA ASP A 375 15.16 -19.13 5.89
C ASP A 375 13.68 -19.51 5.87
N VAL A 376 12.83 -18.62 6.40
CA VAL A 376 11.39 -18.85 6.51
C VAL A 376 10.64 -17.75 5.78
N SER A 377 9.54 -18.12 5.12
CA SER A 377 8.55 -17.13 4.67
C SER A 377 7.14 -17.66 4.86
N VAL A 378 6.20 -16.79 5.24
CA VAL A 378 4.79 -17.14 5.49
C VAL A 378 3.88 -15.94 5.24
N ASP A 379 2.65 -16.19 4.80
CA ASP A 379 1.67 -15.12 4.58
C ASP A 379 1.12 -14.57 5.89
N TYR A 380 0.86 -13.27 5.92
CA TYR A 380 0.30 -12.56 7.06
C TYR A 380 -0.84 -11.63 6.61
N VAL A 381 -1.66 -11.21 7.57
CA VAL A 381 -2.61 -10.11 7.43
C VAL A 381 -2.38 -9.10 8.55
N ALA A 382 -2.04 -7.87 8.18
CA ALA A 382 -2.07 -6.74 9.09
C ALA A 382 -3.47 -6.13 9.10
N THR A 383 -4.10 -6.06 10.26
CA THR A 383 -5.38 -5.39 10.46
C THR A 383 -5.11 -3.96 10.89
N ILE A 384 -5.67 -3.00 10.17
CA ILE A 384 -5.55 -1.57 10.46
C ILE A 384 -6.92 -0.99 10.78
N GLU A 385 -6.96 0.05 11.60
CA GLU A 385 -8.20 0.71 11.98
C GLU A 385 -8.13 2.23 11.86
N TYR A 386 -9.27 2.82 11.53
CA TYR A 386 -9.50 4.25 11.60
C TYR A 386 -10.74 4.50 12.45
N LYS A 387 -10.60 5.33 13.48
CA LYS A 387 -11.68 5.63 14.42
C LYS A 387 -11.88 7.14 14.52
N GLU A 388 -13.05 7.58 14.07
CA GLU A 388 -13.53 8.92 14.37
C GLU A 388 -14.10 8.97 15.79
N LYS A 389 -14.04 10.14 16.40
CA LYS A 389 -14.66 10.37 17.70
C LYS A 389 -16.15 10.00 17.63
N ASP A 390 -16.62 9.23 18.61
CA ASP A 390 -18.02 8.82 18.76
C ASP A 390 -18.60 7.98 17.60
N LYS A 391 -17.75 7.38 16.75
CA LYS A 391 -18.15 6.43 15.71
C LYS A 391 -17.47 5.08 15.88
N ASP A 392 -18.08 4.06 15.27
CA ASP A 392 -17.48 2.73 15.19
C ASP A 392 -16.15 2.78 14.41
N ALA A 393 -15.21 1.95 14.87
CA ALA A 393 -13.94 1.78 14.20
C ALA A 393 -14.15 1.14 12.82
N ARG A 394 -13.48 1.69 11.82
CA ARG A 394 -13.45 1.15 10.46
C ARG A 394 -12.22 0.30 10.31
N ILE A 395 -12.41 -0.94 9.86
CA ILE A 395 -11.33 -1.94 9.79
C ILE A 395 -10.98 -2.22 8.34
N ALA A 396 -9.69 -2.21 8.03
CA ALA A 396 -9.14 -2.65 6.76
C ALA A 396 -8.05 -3.69 6.99
N LYS A 397 -7.73 -4.47 5.95
CA LYS A 397 -6.77 -5.57 5.99
C LYS A 397 -5.73 -5.42 4.90
N LEU A 398 -4.47 -5.57 5.29
CA LEU A 398 -3.29 -5.49 4.43
C LEU A 398 -2.62 -6.88 4.40
N PRO A 399 -2.91 -7.70 3.39
CA PRO A 399 -2.25 -8.99 3.23
C PRO A 399 -0.80 -8.80 2.78
N GLY A 400 0.04 -9.77 3.09
CA GLY A 400 1.42 -9.76 2.65
C GLY A 400 2.13 -11.07 2.93
N ARG A 401 3.42 -11.09 2.60
CA ARG A 401 4.32 -12.20 2.93
C ARG A 401 5.45 -11.72 3.82
N TRP A 402 5.59 -12.34 4.98
CA TRP A 402 6.71 -12.14 5.86
C TRP A 402 7.83 -13.10 5.49
N SER A 403 9.07 -12.67 5.67
CA SER A 403 10.26 -13.52 5.56
C SER A 403 11.27 -13.16 6.63
N GLY A 404 11.98 -14.15 7.14
CA GLY A 404 13.05 -13.94 8.10
C GLY A 404 14.00 -15.11 8.21
N ARG A 405 15.15 -14.83 8.82
CA ARG A 405 16.14 -15.82 9.22
C ARG A 405 15.96 -16.16 10.69
N ILE A 406 15.86 -17.46 10.99
CA ILE A 406 15.61 -17.97 12.34
C ILE A 406 16.70 -18.98 12.68
N HIS A 407 17.24 -18.87 13.90
CA HIS A 407 18.10 -19.89 14.49
C HIS A 407 17.35 -20.63 15.58
N VAL A 408 17.49 -21.95 15.61
CA VAL A 408 16.82 -22.79 16.61
C VAL A 408 17.77 -23.81 17.22
N ASP A 409 17.56 -24.03 18.51
CA ASP A 409 18.11 -25.15 19.27
C ASP A 409 17.20 -26.36 19.05
N GLU A 410 17.40 -27.04 17.92
CA GLU A 410 16.72 -28.30 17.61
C GLU A 410 17.70 -29.44 17.77
N ILE A 411 17.40 -30.39 18.67
CA ILE A 411 18.08 -31.69 18.88
C ILE A 411 19.53 -31.64 18.42
N SER A 412 20.37 -31.17 19.33
CA SER A 412 21.77 -30.90 19.11
C SER A 412 22.49 -32.13 18.55
N ASP A 413 22.80 -32.06 17.26
CA ASP A 413 23.96 -32.75 16.73
C ASP A 413 25.16 -32.22 17.52
N VAL A 414 25.83 -33.06 18.30
CA VAL A 414 27.03 -32.65 19.03
C VAL A 414 28.19 -33.54 18.61
N ASP A 415 29.27 -32.90 18.17
CA ASP A 415 30.52 -33.60 17.86
C ASP A 415 31.49 -33.46 19.04
N PHE A 416 31.96 -34.61 19.50
CA PHE A 416 32.96 -34.73 20.56
C PHE A 416 34.28 -35.21 19.97
N GLU A 417 35.36 -34.56 20.36
CA GLU A 417 36.72 -34.95 20.05
C GLU A 417 37.50 -35.01 21.37
N GLU A 418 37.83 -36.22 21.82
CA GLU A 418 38.60 -36.44 23.03
C GLU A 418 40.05 -36.78 22.65
N THR A 419 41.01 -36.03 23.19
CA THR A 419 42.44 -36.24 22.95
C THR A 419 43.11 -36.65 24.26
N ASN A 420 43.76 -37.81 24.26
CA ASN A 420 44.55 -38.26 25.41
C ASN A 420 45.84 -37.42 25.53
N LEU A 421 46.11 -36.87 26.71
CA LEU A 421 47.26 -35.99 26.94
C LEU A 421 48.60 -36.73 26.95
N ASP A 422 48.58 -38.03 27.26
CA ASP A 422 49.77 -38.86 27.40
C ASP A 422 50.15 -39.54 26.06
N THR A 423 49.17 -39.96 25.26
CA THR A 423 49.40 -40.65 23.98
C THR A 423 49.21 -39.78 22.74
N GLN A 424 48.63 -38.58 22.89
CA GLN A 424 48.21 -37.68 21.81
C GLN A 424 47.22 -38.28 20.81
N GLN A 425 46.61 -39.43 21.11
CA GLN A 425 45.59 -40.04 20.27
C GLN A 425 44.24 -39.33 20.45
N SER A 426 43.54 -39.08 19.34
CA SER A 426 42.23 -38.44 19.32
C SER A 426 41.12 -39.40 18.88
N VAL A 427 39.99 -39.40 19.59
CA VAL A 427 38.78 -40.13 19.22
C VAL A 427 37.65 -39.13 18.92
N LYS A 428 37.04 -39.25 17.75
CA LYS A 428 35.88 -38.44 17.33
C LYS A 428 34.60 -39.24 17.46
N ARG A 429 33.55 -38.63 18.00
CA ARG A 429 32.21 -39.22 18.13
C ARG A 429 31.15 -38.18 17.81
N LYS A 430 30.13 -38.58 17.05
CA LYS A 430 28.91 -37.79 16.84
C LYS A 430 27.79 -38.38 17.68
N VAL A 431 27.15 -37.57 18.51
CA VAL A 431 25.99 -37.99 19.30
C VAL A 431 24.74 -37.32 18.73
N ASN A 432 23.75 -38.14 18.40
CA ASN A 432 22.42 -37.67 18.02
C ASN A 432 21.50 -37.90 19.21
N ILE A 433 21.22 -36.85 19.98
CA ILE A 433 20.52 -36.94 21.27
C ILE A 433 19.01 -36.98 21.03
N ARG A 434 18.50 -38.03 20.36
CA ARG A 434 17.04 -38.20 20.19
C ARG A 434 16.31 -38.68 21.45
N ASN A 435 17.02 -39.17 22.48
CA ASN A 435 16.42 -39.86 23.62
C ASN A 435 17.07 -39.60 25.01
N ALA A 436 17.99 -38.64 25.17
CA ALA A 436 18.47 -38.30 26.51
C ALA A 436 17.54 -37.26 27.13
N SER A 437 16.96 -37.57 28.29
CA SER A 437 16.25 -36.57 29.09
C SER A 437 17.18 -35.40 29.40
N GLN A 438 16.67 -34.16 29.36
CA GLN A 438 17.40 -32.92 29.73
C GLN A 438 18.04 -32.96 31.13
N SER A 439 17.81 -34.01 31.91
CA SER A 439 18.26 -34.23 33.29
C SER A 439 19.44 -35.20 33.43
N SER A 440 19.90 -35.85 32.36
CA SER A 440 20.99 -36.84 32.44
C SER A 440 22.24 -36.32 31.73
N PRO A 441 23.39 -36.13 32.41
CA PRO A 441 24.64 -35.79 31.73
C PRO A 441 24.98 -36.89 30.74
N ILE A 442 25.48 -36.53 29.55
CA ILE A 442 25.94 -37.51 28.57
C ILE A 442 27.10 -38.28 29.20
N ILE A 443 26.87 -39.57 29.46
CA ILE A 443 27.82 -40.43 30.16
C ILE A 443 28.85 -40.92 29.13
N PHE A 444 30.10 -40.50 29.31
CA PHE A 444 31.27 -41.00 28.59
C PHE A 444 32.07 -42.00 29.45
#